data_AF-A0A559NQ38-F1
#
_entry.id   AF-A0A559NQ38-F1
#
_cell.length_a   1.000
_cell.length_b   1.000
_cell.length_c   1.000
_cell.angle_alpha   90.00
_cell.angle_beta   90.00
_cell.angle_gamma   90.00
#
_symmetry.space_group_name_H-M   'P 1'
#
loop_
_entity.id
_entity.type
_entity.pdbx_description
1 polymer ?
#
loop_
_entity_poly.entity_id
_entity_poly.type
_entity_poly.pdbx_seq_one_letter_code
_entity_poly.pdbx_strand_id
1 'polypeptide(L)'
;MPTQPKRNPDFGAKTKGLCIFIESLNLMDLALEQKRKSKTISFSLVRRRKRKVSLPALLAIAQPLTIIKRERMKIKNIIYLFIFLPFVTYSQEKSGYYINWDINHAETFVKPSIPISKEEAKIINCYFVEFDNKNRLISVKYFFSGKPSNYSNFGAFELIREYHSGYVTEKYKNTLGEFVENSSKAHERKYYLNSDGYWTRKENYNNGELLPEGIAFSQVTRNEKNEIATEIQFSSKGDTIPDVNGFKIVHFLYNKDGLTLHRQNKNGKGEIINGSNGYATVIFQFDQNGMFFEEQFLDENNKLFLHPRFDLAKINWREFNKYGKPSRIYYMNSIGYPHENRAFGIIKYRLNMTRESITYYDRYGERTVDGNGVAMSVYNYNSEGKYLGKTNFDIENNKVE
;
A
#
# COMPACT_ATOMS: atom_id res chain seq x y z
N MET A 1 27.45 26.37 -28.24
CA MET A 1 26.52 25.23 -28.26
C MET A 1 26.25 24.84 -26.81
N PRO A 2 25.01 24.92 -26.30
CA PRO A 2 24.73 24.53 -24.92
C PRO A 2 24.54 23.02 -24.84
N THR A 3 25.35 22.37 -24.02
CA THR A 3 25.28 20.95 -23.67
C THR A 3 24.01 20.68 -22.86
N GLN A 4 23.13 19.84 -23.38
CA GLN A 4 21.97 19.34 -22.63
C GLN A 4 22.43 18.39 -21.52
N PRO A 5 21.91 18.50 -20.29
CA PRO A 5 22.22 17.54 -19.23
C PRO A 5 21.51 16.21 -19.49
N LYS A 6 22.28 15.11 -19.46
CA LYS A 6 21.79 13.73 -19.48
C LYS A 6 20.88 13.49 -18.26
N ARG A 7 19.60 13.19 -18.49
CA ARG A 7 18.66 12.78 -17.43
C ARG A 7 18.83 11.28 -17.13
N ASN A 8 19.12 10.99 -15.85
CA ASN A 8 19.33 9.67 -15.29
C ASN A 8 17.98 8.94 -15.04
N PRO A 9 17.76 7.70 -15.52
CA PRO A 9 16.52 6.96 -15.33
C PRO A 9 16.59 6.05 -14.08
N ASP A 10 16.67 6.63 -12.88
CA ASP A 10 16.55 5.89 -11.61
C ASP A 10 15.59 6.64 -10.68
N PHE A 11 14.29 6.39 -10.81
CA PHE A 11 13.29 6.91 -9.89
C PHE A 11 12.90 5.83 -8.88
N GLY A 12 13.50 5.98 -7.70
CA GLY A 12 13.39 5.08 -6.56
C GLY A 12 11.99 5.01 -5.93
N ALA A 13 11.74 3.86 -5.31
CA ALA A 13 10.58 3.59 -4.50
C ALA A 13 10.42 4.64 -3.40
N LYS A 14 9.28 5.35 -3.42
CA LYS A 14 8.95 6.39 -2.44
C LYS A 14 8.72 5.80 -1.05
N THR A 15 9.01 6.66 -0.06
CA THR A 15 9.03 6.47 1.39
C THR A 15 7.83 5.73 1.98
N LYS A 16 8.16 4.91 2.98
CA LYS A 16 7.26 4.03 3.73
C LYS A 16 6.93 4.63 5.08
N GLY A 17 5.72 5.11 5.17
CA GLY A 17 4.81 4.90 6.29
C GLY A 17 3.52 4.35 5.67
N LEU A 18 2.84 3.40 6.31
CA LEU A 18 1.70 2.65 5.76
C LEU A 18 2.03 1.67 4.61
N CYS A 19 2.96 0.75 4.87
CA CYS A 19 3.58 -0.11 3.87
C CYS A 19 2.73 -1.29 3.33
N ILE A 20 1.46 -1.43 3.72
CA ILE A 20 0.59 -2.52 3.22
C ILE A 20 -0.04 -2.20 1.86
N PHE A 21 -0.08 -0.93 1.45
CA PHE A 21 -0.84 -0.55 0.25
C PHE A 21 -0.06 -0.48 -1.05
N ILE A 22 1.26 -0.59 -0.98
CA ILE A 22 2.12 -0.59 -2.16
C ILE A 22 2.62 -2.01 -2.51
N GLU A 23 1.79 -3.04 -2.29
CA GLU A 23 1.73 -4.12 -3.30
C GLU A 23 1.18 -3.60 -4.65
N SER A 24 0.57 -2.40 -4.65
CA SER A 24 0.41 -1.53 -5.82
C SER A 24 1.74 -0.98 -6.40
N LEU A 25 2.92 -1.41 -5.94
CA LEU A 25 4.18 -1.05 -6.62
C LEU A 25 4.23 -1.63 -8.03
N ASN A 26 3.44 -2.67 -8.32
CA ASN A 26 3.20 -3.13 -9.69
C ASN A 26 2.18 -2.27 -10.47
N LEU A 27 1.32 -1.49 -9.80
CA LEU A 27 0.52 -0.45 -10.46
C LEU A 27 1.39 0.77 -10.79
N MET A 28 2.43 1.07 -10.02
CA MET A 28 3.44 2.07 -10.39
C MET A 28 4.16 1.69 -11.70
N ASP A 29 4.48 0.42 -11.94
CA ASP A 29 4.99 -0.05 -13.24
C ASP A 29 4.00 0.21 -14.39
N LEU A 30 2.69 0.24 -14.10
CA LEU A 30 1.62 0.59 -15.04
C LEU A 30 1.49 2.11 -15.24
N ALA A 31 1.65 2.91 -14.19
CA ALA A 31 1.58 4.38 -14.26
C ALA A 31 2.86 5.05 -14.77
N LEU A 32 4.03 4.45 -14.59
CA LEU A 32 5.31 4.96 -15.09
C LEU A 32 5.39 4.87 -16.63
N GLU A 33 4.67 3.92 -17.23
CA GLU A 33 4.59 3.71 -18.67
C GLU A 33 3.77 4.81 -19.37
N GLN A 34 2.65 5.25 -18.78
CA GLN A 34 1.83 6.32 -19.34
C GLN A 34 2.53 7.70 -19.35
N LYS A 35 3.44 7.96 -18.40
CA LYS A 35 4.20 9.22 -18.36
C LYS A 35 5.19 9.35 -19.52
N ARG A 36 5.58 8.25 -20.17
CA ARG A 36 6.44 8.28 -21.36
C ARG A 36 5.68 8.64 -22.65
N LYS A 37 4.37 8.35 -22.74
CA LYS A 37 3.59 8.49 -23.99
C LYS A 37 2.67 9.72 -24.04
N SER A 38 2.30 10.35 -22.92
CA SER A 38 1.42 11.54 -22.91
C SER A 38 2.03 12.86 -23.46
N LYS A 39 3.22 12.82 -24.06
CA LYS A 39 3.83 13.99 -24.72
C LYS A 39 3.44 14.16 -26.19
N THR A 40 2.63 13.26 -26.74
CA THR A 40 2.15 13.33 -28.11
C THR A 40 0.73 12.78 -28.13
N ILE A 41 -0.15 13.40 -28.92
CA ILE A 41 -1.56 13.06 -29.18
C ILE A 41 -2.55 14.05 -28.53
N SER A 42 -2.89 15.10 -29.30
CA SER A 42 -4.12 15.87 -29.14
C SER A 42 -5.24 15.17 -29.94
N PHE A 43 -6.34 14.78 -29.28
CA PHE A 43 -7.56 14.33 -29.97
C PHE A 43 -8.68 15.36 -29.88
N SER A 44 -9.30 15.64 -31.03
CA SER A 44 -10.49 16.47 -31.21
C SER A 44 -11.76 15.70 -30.82
N LEU A 45 -12.58 16.30 -29.95
CA LEU A 45 -13.81 15.70 -29.45
C LEU A 45 -14.97 15.84 -30.46
N VAL A 46 -15.55 14.71 -30.89
CA VAL A 46 -16.84 14.66 -31.61
C VAL A 46 -17.98 14.47 -30.59
N ARG A 47 -18.93 15.41 -30.55
CA ARG A 47 -20.13 15.36 -29.69
C ARG A 47 -21.14 14.34 -30.21
N ARG A 48 -21.54 13.36 -29.39
CA ARG A 48 -22.75 12.53 -29.59
C ARG A 48 -23.86 12.91 -28.61
N ARG A 49 -25.07 13.07 -29.16
CA ARG A 49 -26.33 13.41 -28.47
C ARG A 49 -26.85 12.26 -27.59
N LYS A 50 -27.28 12.58 -26.37
CA LYS A 50 -27.97 11.67 -25.44
C LYS A 50 -29.47 11.55 -25.80
N ARG A 51 -29.99 10.33 -25.88
CA ARG A 51 -31.44 10.03 -25.81
C ARG A 51 -31.82 9.77 -24.35
N LYS A 52 -32.94 10.38 -23.91
CA LYS A 52 -33.60 10.12 -22.62
C LYS A 52 -34.48 8.88 -22.76
N VAL A 53 -34.41 7.98 -21.78
CA VAL A 53 -35.41 6.91 -21.56
C VAL A 53 -35.88 7.04 -20.11
N SER A 54 -37.19 7.10 -19.91
CA SER A 54 -37.86 7.18 -18.62
C SER A 54 -38.16 5.78 -18.07
N LEU A 55 -37.89 5.55 -16.78
CA LEU A 55 -38.32 4.35 -16.04
C LEU A 55 -39.62 4.62 -15.25
N PRO A 56 -40.48 3.60 -15.05
CA PRO A 56 -41.68 3.71 -14.22
C PRO A 56 -41.41 3.41 -12.73
N ALA A 57 -42.25 4.00 -11.88
CA ALA A 57 -42.22 3.91 -10.43
C ALA A 57 -42.70 2.54 -9.92
N LEU A 58 -41.99 1.99 -8.92
CA LEU A 58 -42.39 0.80 -8.16
C LEU A 58 -42.94 1.23 -6.78
N LEU A 59 -44.16 0.79 -6.50
CA LEU A 59 -44.84 0.90 -5.21
C LEU A 59 -44.14 0.06 -4.13
N ALA A 60 -43.90 0.66 -2.97
CA ALA A 60 -43.46 -0.02 -1.76
C ALA A 60 -44.66 -0.45 -0.91
N ILE A 61 -44.75 -1.74 -0.58
CA ILE A 61 -45.69 -2.30 0.40
C ILE A 61 -44.95 -2.37 1.74
N ALA A 62 -45.43 -1.63 2.73
CA ALA A 62 -44.94 -1.69 4.10
C ALA A 62 -45.71 -2.78 4.88
N GLN A 63 -45.00 -3.66 5.58
CA GLN A 63 -45.57 -4.56 6.60
C GLN A 63 -45.23 -4.06 8.01
N PRO A 64 -46.15 -4.18 8.99
CA PRO A 64 -45.91 -3.75 10.36
C PRO A 64 -45.09 -4.78 11.14
N LEU A 65 -44.05 -4.29 11.82
CA LEU A 65 -43.26 -5.02 12.80
C LEU A 65 -44.02 -5.15 14.13
N THR A 66 -44.24 -6.38 14.57
CA THR A 66 -44.75 -6.72 15.90
C THR A 66 -43.64 -6.58 16.95
N ILE A 67 -43.89 -5.72 17.94
CA ILE A 67 -43.02 -5.48 19.09
C ILE A 67 -43.24 -6.62 20.11
N ILE A 68 -42.27 -7.53 20.24
CA ILE A 68 -42.25 -8.54 21.31
C ILE A 68 -41.64 -7.89 22.56
N LYS A 69 -42.48 -7.71 23.58
CA LYS A 69 -42.14 -7.19 24.91
C LYS A 69 -41.34 -8.26 25.67
N ARG A 70 -40.03 -8.06 25.82
CA ARG A 70 -39.14 -9.01 26.52
C ARG A 70 -39.21 -8.77 28.03
N GLU A 71 -39.69 -9.78 28.76
CA GLU A 71 -39.78 -9.76 30.22
C GLU A 71 -38.40 -9.72 30.90
N ARG A 72 -38.32 -8.94 31.98
CA ARG A 72 -37.13 -8.79 32.82
C ARG A 72 -36.97 -10.03 33.71
N MET A 73 -36.07 -10.95 33.35
CA MET A 73 -35.61 -11.99 34.29
C MET A 73 -34.73 -11.36 35.38
N LYS A 74 -35.19 -11.47 36.63
CA LYS A 74 -34.42 -11.15 37.84
C LYS A 74 -33.45 -12.29 38.11
N ILE A 75 -32.21 -12.18 37.62
CA ILE A 75 -31.11 -13.08 37.97
C ILE A 75 -30.62 -12.67 39.36
N LYS A 76 -31.17 -13.29 40.40
CA LYS A 76 -30.58 -13.27 41.75
C LYS A 76 -29.72 -14.53 41.90
N ASN A 77 -28.46 -14.34 42.25
CA ASN A 77 -27.53 -15.34 42.79
C ASN A 77 -27.05 -16.43 41.80
N ILE A 78 -26.16 -16.06 40.88
CA ILE A 78 -25.13 -16.99 40.41
C ILE A 78 -23.77 -16.33 40.63
N ILE A 79 -23.15 -16.68 41.75
CA ILE A 79 -21.74 -16.42 42.04
C ILE A 79 -20.95 -17.34 41.11
N TYR A 80 -20.70 -16.85 39.89
CA TYR A 80 -19.76 -17.47 38.97
C TYR A 80 -18.35 -17.18 39.48
N LEU A 81 -17.67 -18.24 39.91
CA LEU A 81 -16.24 -18.34 40.03
C LEU A 81 -15.61 -18.07 38.65
N PHE A 82 -15.49 -16.79 38.28
CA PHE A 82 -14.70 -16.35 37.14
C PHE A 82 -13.24 -16.60 37.50
N ILE A 83 -12.76 -17.79 37.14
CA ILE A 83 -11.33 -18.07 37.04
C ILE A 83 -10.80 -17.05 36.03
N PHE A 84 -10.15 -16.00 36.54
CA PHE A 84 -9.26 -15.12 35.80
C PHE A 84 -8.09 -15.98 35.32
N LEU A 85 -8.32 -16.84 34.32
CA LEU A 85 -7.25 -17.29 33.45
C LEU A 85 -6.80 -16.03 32.75
N PRO A 86 -5.58 -15.52 33.02
CA PRO A 86 -5.10 -14.40 32.26
C PRO A 86 -4.99 -14.94 30.83
N PHE A 87 -5.88 -14.47 29.95
CA PHE A 87 -5.74 -14.64 28.51
C PHE A 87 -4.50 -13.83 28.09
N VAL A 88 -3.31 -14.32 28.46
CA VAL A 88 -2.05 -13.84 27.92
C VAL A 88 -1.87 -14.54 26.58
N THR A 89 -2.64 -14.12 25.59
CA THR A 89 -2.36 -14.44 24.20
C THR A 89 -1.99 -13.17 23.47
N TYR A 90 -0.98 -12.46 24.00
CA TYR A 90 -0.13 -11.68 23.11
C TYR A 90 0.80 -12.68 22.44
N SER A 91 0.52 -12.98 21.18
CA SER A 91 1.53 -13.50 20.26
C SER A 91 2.74 -12.58 20.35
N GLN A 92 3.73 -12.97 21.14
CA GLN A 92 5.02 -12.29 21.14
C GLN A 92 5.52 -12.34 19.70
N GLU A 93 5.81 -11.17 19.13
CA GLU A 93 6.40 -11.09 17.79
C GLU A 93 7.81 -11.69 17.92
N LYS A 94 7.97 -12.92 17.45
CA LYS A 94 9.24 -13.64 17.59
C LYS A 94 10.20 -13.18 16.52
N SER A 95 11.46 -12.96 16.88
CA SER A 95 12.52 -12.80 15.88
C SER A 95 12.52 -14.02 14.94
N GLY A 96 12.57 -13.79 13.63
CA GLY A 96 12.38 -14.87 12.66
C GLY A 96 12.25 -14.41 11.21
N TYR A 97 11.94 -15.37 10.32
CA TYR A 97 11.74 -15.12 8.90
C TYR A 97 10.26 -14.91 8.57
N TYR A 98 9.97 -13.90 7.77
CA TYR A 98 8.63 -13.48 7.40
C TYR A 98 8.56 -13.07 5.93
N ILE A 99 7.40 -13.24 5.28
CA ILE A 99 7.19 -12.72 3.93
C ILE A 99 7.15 -11.18 3.94
N ASN A 100 6.51 -10.58 4.94
CA ASN A 100 6.51 -9.14 5.15
C ASN A 100 6.85 -8.79 6.60
N TRP A 101 7.44 -7.63 6.83
CA TRP A 101 7.82 -7.14 8.15
C TRP A 101 6.95 -5.96 8.61
N ASP A 102 5.79 -5.77 7.99
CA ASP A 102 5.02 -4.54 7.96
C ASP A 102 4.95 -3.78 9.30
N ILE A 103 4.92 -2.45 9.20
CA ILE A 103 4.43 -1.63 10.31
C ILE A 103 2.91 -1.70 10.25
N ASN A 104 2.25 -1.88 11.40
CA ASN A 104 0.80 -1.86 11.41
C ASN A 104 0.26 -0.53 10.84
N HIS A 105 -0.99 -0.54 10.41
CA HIS A 105 -1.61 0.59 9.73
C HIS A 105 -1.69 1.87 10.59
N ALA A 106 -1.75 1.74 11.90
CA ALA A 106 -1.73 2.87 12.82
C ALA A 106 -0.31 3.42 13.10
N GLU A 107 0.72 2.76 12.55
CA GLU A 107 2.14 2.99 12.84
C GLU A 107 2.47 3.08 14.33
N THR A 108 1.87 2.19 15.11
CA THR A 108 2.09 2.07 16.55
C THR A 108 3.14 1.01 16.89
N PHE A 109 3.29 -0.02 16.06
CA PHE A 109 4.32 -1.05 16.22
C PHE A 109 4.59 -1.81 14.93
N VAL A 110 5.70 -2.55 14.92
CA VAL A 110 6.09 -3.43 13.82
C VAL A 110 5.39 -4.76 14.02
N LYS A 111 4.67 -5.22 13.00
CA LYS A 111 3.84 -6.43 13.00
C LYS A 111 4.18 -7.25 11.76
N PRO A 112 5.27 -8.05 11.80
CA PRO A 112 5.62 -8.89 10.67
C PRO A 112 4.49 -9.89 10.38
N SER A 113 4.32 -10.23 9.10
CA SER A 113 3.20 -11.05 8.63
C SER A 113 3.71 -12.26 7.84
N ILE A 114 3.01 -13.37 8.02
CA ILE A 114 3.26 -14.66 7.35
C ILE A 114 4.66 -15.20 7.71
N PRO A 115 4.82 -15.79 8.91
CA PRO A 115 6.07 -16.44 9.29
C PRO A 115 6.37 -17.60 8.33
N ILE A 116 7.65 -17.80 8.02
CA ILE A 116 8.12 -18.92 7.20
C ILE A 116 9.25 -19.67 7.89
N SER A 117 9.46 -20.93 7.51
CA SER A 117 10.58 -21.70 8.07
C SER A 117 11.92 -21.22 7.54
N LYS A 118 13.00 -21.61 8.23
CA LYS A 118 14.38 -21.36 7.76
C LYS A 118 14.64 -22.05 6.42
N GLU A 119 14.00 -23.18 6.16
CA GLU A 119 14.10 -23.93 4.90
C GLU A 119 13.39 -23.19 3.76
N GLU A 120 12.19 -22.66 4.00
CA GLU A 120 11.48 -21.82 3.03
C GLU A 120 12.25 -20.54 2.71
N ALA A 121 12.85 -19.90 3.73
CA ALA A 121 13.66 -18.69 3.59
C ALA A 121 14.89 -18.87 2.68
N LYS A 122 15.37 -20.11 2.47
CA LYS A 122 16.47 -20.41 1.52
C LYS A 122 16.03 -20.29 0.06
N ILE A 123 14.73 -20.34 -0.21
CA ILE A 123 14.18 -20.42 -1.56
C ILE A 123 13.36 -19.18 -1.88
N ILE A 124 12.63 -18.66 -0.88
CA ILE A 124 11.68 -17.56 -1.01
C ILE A 124 12.31 -16.24 -0.58
N ASN A 125 11.91 -15.16 -1.25
CA ASN A 125 12.27 -13.81 -0.83
C ASN A 125 11.57 -13.47 0.48
N CYS A 126 12.33 -13.03 1.47
CA CYS A 126 11.81 -12.84 2.82
C CYS A 126 12.60 -11.78 3.59
N TYR A 127 12.08 -11.46 4.77
CA TYR A 127 12.75 -10.62 5.75
C TYR A 127 13.07 -11.45 6.98
N PHE A 128 14.25 -11.24 7.56
CA PHE A 128 14.52 -11.61 8.93
C PHE A 128 14.27 -10.39 9.81
N VAL A 129 13.37 -10.51 10.77
CA VAL A 129 12.98 -9.42 11.68
C VAL A 129 13.47 -9.77 13.07
N GLU A 130 14.12 -8.81 13.73
CA GLU A 130 14.73 -9.01 15.03
C GLU A 130 14.17 -8.03 16.06
N PHE A 131 13.75 -8.57 17.21
CA PHE A 131 13.24 -7.82 18.34
C PHE A 131 14.13 -7.98 19.57
N ASP A 132 14.16 -6.97 20.43
CA ASP A 132 14.80 -7.05 21.74
C ASP A 132 13.92 -7.75 22.79
N ASN A 133 14.43 -7.89 24.01
CA ASN A 133 13.70 -8.49 25.13
C ASN A 133 12.47 -7.67 25.60
N LYS A 134 12.29 -6.45 25.10
CA LYS A 134 11.12 -5.59 25.32
C LYS A 134 10.18 -5.59 24.12
N ASN A 135 10.37 -6.51 23.16
CA ASN A 135 9.59 -6.61 21.94
C ASN A 135 9.68 -5.35 21.06
N ARG A 136 10.81 -4.64 21.09
CA ARG A 136 11.08 -3.48 20.23
C ARG A 136 11.90 -3.93 19.03
N LEU A 137 11.53 -3.46 17.84
CA LEU A 137 12.28 -3.77 16.61
C LEU A 137 13.74 -3.30 16.74
N ILE A 138 14.70 -4.20 16.56
CA ILE A 138 16.13 -3.92 16.45
C ILE A 138 16.54 -3.79 14.99
N SER A 139 16.22 -4.80 14.17
CA SER A 139 16.68 -4.86 12.78
C SER A 139 15.72 -5.57 11.85
N VAL A 140 15.81 -5.24 10.56
CA VAL A 140 15.14 -5.95 9.46
C VAL A 140 16.15 -6.21 8.37
N LYS A 141 16.38 -7.48 8.02
CA LYS A 141 17.30 -7.91 6.97
C LYS A 141 16.54 -8.53 5.82
N TYR A 142 16.89 -8.20 4.58
CA TYR A 142 16.22 -8.74 3.40
C TYR A 142 17.05 -9.83 2.71
N PHE A 143 16.39 -10.94 2.38
CA PHE A 143 16.99 -12.08 1.69
C PHE A 143 16.24 -12.35 0.38
N PHE A 144 16.99 -12.46 -0.71
CA PHE A 144 16.49 -12.91 -2.01
C PHE A 144 16.91 -14.37 -2.22
N SER A 145 15.95 -15.30 -2.14
CA SER A 145 16.21 -16.74 -2.18
C SER A 145 17.40 -17.16 -1.29
N GLY A 146 17.30 -16.84 0.00
CA GLY A 146 18.32 -17.19 1.01
C GLY A 146 19.60 -16.34 0.98
N LYS A 147 19.80 -15.45 0.01
CA LYS A 147 21.00 -14.60 -0.10
C LYS A 147 20.71 -13.17 0.35
N PRO A 148 21.60 -12.52 1.13
CA PRO A 148 21.53 -11.09 1.39
C PRO A 148 21.35 -10.28 0.10
N SER A 149 20.47 -9.28 0.10
CA SER A 149 20.20 -8.46 -1.09
C SER A 149 19.92 -7.00 -0.73
N ASN A 150 20.45 -6.07 -1.52
CA ASN A 150 20.21 -4.63 -1.37
C ASN A 150 18.87 -4.18 -1.97
N TYR A 151 18.17 -5.06 -2.70
CA TYR A 151 16.92 -4.73 -3.41
C TYR A 151 15.68 -5.01 -2.55
N SER A 152 15.80 -4.75 -1.26
CA SER A 152 14.65 -4.79 -0.37
C SER A 152 13.65 -3.70 -0.73
N ASN A 153 12.50 -3.78 -0.09
CA ASN A 153 11.47 -2.79 -0.26
C ASN A 153 11.87 -1.40 0.31
N PHE A 154 12.95 -1.29 1.11
CA PHE A 154 13.54 -0.02 1.56
C PHE A 154 14.87 0.30 0.85
N GLY A 155 15.29 -0.48 -0.16
CA GLY A 155 16.46 -0.19 -1.00
C GLY A 155 17.81 -0.42 -0.33
N ALA A 156 17.86 -1.23 0.74
CA ALA A 156 19.10 -1.65 1.40
C ALA A 156 18.95 -3.08 1.92
N PHE A 157 20.06 -3.71 2.33
CA PHE A 157 20.01 -5.06 2.90
C PHE A 157 19.42 -5.08 4.30
N GLU A 158 19.87 -4.16 5.15
CA GLU A 158 19.50 -4.12 6.56
C GLU A 158 19.00 -2.73 6.95
N LEU A 159 17.89 -2.69 7.69
CA LEU A 159 17.44 -1.54 8.46
C LEU A 159 17.77 -1.80 9.92
N ILE A 160 18.44 -0.85 10.57
CA ILE A 160 18.78 -0.88 12.01
C ILE A 160 18.00 0.23 12.70
N ARG A 161 17.43 -0.09 13.86
CA ARG A 161 16.67 0.86 14.68
C ARG A 161 17.32 1.06 16.05
N GLU A 162 17.60 2.31 16.41
CA GLU A 162 18.19 2.69 17.69
C GLU A 162 17.20 3.54 18.50
N TYR A 163 17.09 3.26 19.81
CA TYR A 163 16.13 3.92 20.69
C TYR A 163 16.86 4.90 21.60
N HIS A 164 16.36 6.14 21.64
CA HIS A 164 16.87 7.22 22.48
C HIS A 164 15.76 7.79 23.36
N SER A 165 16.13 8.68 24.29
CA SER A 165 15.13 9.42 25.07
C SER A 165 14.38 10.39 24.14
N GLY A 166 13.07 10.17 23.97
CA GLY A 166 12.19 11.03 23.18
C GLY A 166 12.25 10.84 21.66
N TYR A 167 13.13 9.99 21.12
CA TYR A 167 13.16 9.68 19.68
C TYR A 167 13.74 8.31 19.35
N VAL A 168 13.49 7.86 18.12
CA VAL A 168 14.04 6.64 17.52
C VAL A 168 14.75 7.01 16.22
N THR A 169 15.85 6.35 15.89
CA THR A 169 16.52 6.50 14.59
C THR A 169 16.43 5.20 13.79
N GLU A 170 16.39 5.32 12.47
CA GLU A 170 16.59 4.22 11.53
C GLU A 170 17.75 4.54 10.60
N LYS A 171 18.65 3.56 10.42
CA LYS A 171 19.78 3.63 9.47
C LYS A 171 19.79 2.39 8.60
N TYR A 172 20.46 2.47 7.46
CA TYR A 172 20.39 1.43 6.44
C TYR A 172 21.79 0.95 6.06
N LYS A 173 21.99 -0.37 5.98
CA LYS A 173 23.25 -0.98 5.53
C LYS A 173 23.08 -1.78 4.25
N ASN A 174 24.11 -1.75 3.42
CA ASN A 174 24.22 -2.64 2.26
C ASN A 174 24.72 -4.04 2.68
N THR A 175 24.85 -4.94 1.70
CA THR A 175 25.38 -6.31 1.89
C THR A 175 26.85 -6.37 2.32
N LEU A 176 27.60 -5.27 2.22
CA LEU A 176 28.98 -5.15 2.73
C LEU A 176 29.01 -4.64 4.18
N GLY A 177 27.85 -4.28 4.75
CA GLY A 177 27.75 -3.73 6.10
C GLY A 177 27.99 -2.22 6.19
N GLU A 178 28.17 -1.55 5.04
CA GLU A 178 28.36 -0.09 4.97
C GLU A 178 27.02 0.62 5.04
N PHE A 179 26.97 1.78 5.69
CA PHE A 179 25.76 2.59 5.70
C PHE A 179 25.51 3.24 4.32
N VAL A 180 24.26 3.19 3.88
CA VAL A 180 23.83 3.65 2.55
C VAL A 180 22.51 4.41 2.62
N GLU A 181 22.19 5.13 1.56
CA GLU A 181 20.85 5.70 1.38
C GLU A 181 19.81 4.60 1.15
N ASN A 182 18.61 4.80 1.69
CA ASN A 182 17.44 4.00 1.36
C ASN A 182 16.86 4.38 -0.02
N SER A 183 15.77 3.71 -0.41
CA SER A 183 15.08 3.96 -1.68
C SER A 183 14.54 5.39 -1.85
N SER A 184 14.43 6.13 -0.74
CA SER A 184 13.98 7.52 -0.66
C SER A 184 15.13 8.52 -0.50
N LYS A 185 16.37 8.11 -0.74
CA LYS A 185 17.58 8.94 -0.65
C LYS A 185 17.92 9.42 0.75
N ALA A 186 17.33 8.81 1.79
CA ALA A 186 17.64 9.12 3.17
C ALA A 186 18.65 8.11 3.72
N HIS A 187 19.74 8.60 4.31
CA HIS A 187 20.74 7.82 5.03
C HIS A 187 20.27 7.49 6.46
N GLU A 188 19.50 8.40 7.05
CA GLU A 188 18.93 8.25 8.40
C GLU A 188 17.48 8.75 8.41
N ARG A 189 16.62 8.11 9.22
CA ARG A 189 15.33 8.66 9.61
C ARG A 189 15.25 8.84 11.10
N LYS A 190 14.66 9.93 11.56
CA LYS A 190 14.47 10.22 12.99
C LYS A 190 12.99 10.41 13.30
N TYR A 191 12.50 9.68 14.29
CA TYR A 191 11.10 9.65 14.72
C TYR A 191 11.01 10.24 16.12
N TYR A 192 10.45 11.44 16.26
CA TYR A 192 10.25 12.11 17.55
C TYR A 192 8.96 11.60 18.19
N LEU A 193 9.04 11.18 19.45
CA LEU A 193 7.96 10.51 20.17
C LEU A 193 7.20 11.48 21.09
N ASN A 194 5.91 11.21 21.29
CA ASN A 194 5.14 11.80 22.40
C ASN A 194 5.41 11.06 23.73
N SER A 195 4.74 11.47 24.81
CA SER A 195 4.86 10.85 26.15
C SER A 195 4.51 9.36 26.17
N ASP A 196 3.65 8.92 25.24
CA ASP A 196 3.17 7.55 25.15
C ASP A 196 4.09 6.67 24.27
N GLY A 197 5.17 7.25 23.73
CA GLY A 197 6.15 6.54 22.91
C GLY A 197 5.80 6.43 21.42
N TYR A 198 4.78 7.16 20.94
CA TYR A 198 4.37 7.16 19.54
C TYR A 198 4.92 8.35 18.78
N TRP A 199 5.37 8.14 17.54
CA TRP A 199 5.98 9.20 16.77
C TRP A 199 4.97 10.26 16.34
N THR A 200 5.34 11.54 16.44
CA THR A 200 4.54 12.71 16.01
C THR A 200 5.20 13.50 14.89
N ARG A 201 6.51 13.32 14.71
CA ARG A 201 7.29 13.89 13.61
C ARG A 201 8.32 12.87 13.12
N LYS A 202 8.46 12.75 11.80
CA LYS A 202 9.43 11.88 11.13
C LYS A 202 10.29 12.72 10.20
N GLU A 203 11.59 12.77 10.43
CA GLU A 203 12.55 13.53 9.63
C GLU A 203 13.43 12.57 8.80
N ASN A 204 13.68 12.93 7.54
CA ASN A 204 14.57 12.20 6.63
C ASN A 204 15.85 13.00 6.46
N TYR A 205 17.00 12.38 6.75
CA TYR A 205 18.32 12.99 6.65
C TYR A 205 19.16 12.34 5.57
N ASN A 206 20.00 13.15 4.91
CA ASN A 206 21.10 12.68 4.08
C ASN A 206 22.38 13.40 4.51
N ASN A 207 23.42 12.64 4.87
CA ASN A 207 24.70 13.18 5.36
C ASN A 207 24.58 14.22 6.50
N GLY A 208 23.64 13.99 7.43
CA GLY A 208 23.43 14.86 8.60
C GLY A 208 22.53 16.08 8.35
N GLU A 209 22.16 16.35 7.11
CA GLU A 209 21.23 17.43 6.75
C GLU A 209 19.84 16.88 6.44
N LEU A 210 18.79 17.67 6.69
CA LEU A 210 17.44 17.31 6.23
C LEU A 210 17.44 17.19 4.70
N LEU A 211 16.72 16.19 4.19
CA LEU A 211 16.69 15.90 2.76
C LEU A 211 16.28 17.15 1.96
N PRO A 212 17.16 17.69 1.08
CA PRO A 212 16.92 18.98 0.45
C PRO A 212 15.79 18.93 -0.60
N GLU A 213 15.60 17.77 -1.24
CA GLU A 213 14.57 17.52 -2.25
C GLU A 213 13.59 16.44 -1.80
N GLY A 214 12.31 16.59 -2.14
CA GLY A 214 11.26 15.66 -1.74
C GLY A 214 10.80 15.87 -0.30
N ILE A 215 10.46 14.79 0.40
CA ILE A 215 9.86 14.84 1.74
C ILE A 215 10.97 14.94 2.77
N ALA A 216 11.23 16.15 3.26
CA ALA A 216 12.19 16.37 4.34
C ALA A 216 11.64 15.85 5.67
N PHE A 217 10.36 16.10 5.97
CA PHE A 217 9.72 15.57 7.17
C PHE A 217 8.21 15.37 7.01
N SER A 218 7.63 14.48 7.81
CA SER A 218 6.19 14.33 8.03
C SER A 218 5.84 14.74 9.45
N GLN A 219 4.65 15.31 9.65
CA GLN A 219 4.04 15.49 10.98
C GLN A 219 2.70 14.78 11.04
N VAL A 220 2.40 14.21 12.20
CA VAL A 220 1.12 13.54 12.45
C VAL A 220 0.44 14.06 13.71
N THR A 221 -0.89 14.06 13.69
CA THR A 221 -1.70 14.08 14.90
C THR A 221 -2.19 12.66 15.19
N ARG A 222 -2.49 12.37 16.45
CA ARG A 222 -2.98 11.06 16.87
C ARG A 222 -4.30 11.19 17.61
N ASN A 223 -5.15 10.18 17.49
CA ASN A 223 -6.42 10.10 18.22
C ASN A 223 -6.20 9.55 19.65
N GLU A 224 -7.28 9.37 20.41
CA GLU A 224 -7.25 8.85 21.80
C GLU A 224 -6.70 7.42 21.91
N LYS A 225 -6.69 6.64 20.81
CA LYS A 225 -6.09 5.30 20.74
C LYS A 225 -4.63 5.35 20.26
N ASN A 226 -4.05 6.55 20.16
CA ASN A 226 -2.74 6.80 19.58
C ASN A 226 -2.59 6.35 18.11
N GLU A 227 -3.68 6.18 17.37
CA GLU A 227 -3.64 5.93 15.93
C GLU A 227 -3.44 7.26 15.18
N ILE A 228 -2.75 7.26 14.03
CA ILE A 228 -2.53 8.47 13.24
C ILE A 228 -3.87 9.02 12.75
N ALA A 229 -4.30 10.17 13.25
CA ALA A 229 -5.53 10.82 12.80
C ALA A 229 -5.29 11.64 11.52
N THR A 230 -4.15 12.35 11.45
CA THR A 230 -3.76 13.15 10.29
C THR A 230 -2.28 13.00 9.97
N GLU A 231 -1.90 13.12 8.70
CA GLU A 231 -0.51 13.27 8.24
C GLU A 231 -0.37 14.44 7.25
N ILE A 232 0.69 15.22 7.41
CA ILE A 232 1.13 16.26 6.47
C ILE A 232 2.62 16.07 6.17
N GLN A 233 2.98 16.12 4.89
CA GLN A 233 4.37 16.00 4.43
C GLN A 233 4.92 17.37 4.04
N PHE A 234 6.19 17.61 4.34
CA PHE A 234 6.84 18.90 4.16
C PHE A 234 8.16 18.77 3.40
N SER A 235 8.45 19.77 2.58
CA SER A 235 9.77 19.99 1.99
C SER A 235 10.76 20.53 3.02
N SER A 236 12.04 20.61 2.65
CA SER A 236 13.10 21.26 3.44
C SER A 236 12.83 22.75 3.71
N LYS A 237 11.99 23.41 2.89
CA LYS A 237 11.57 24.81 3.03
C LYS A 237 10.32 25.00 3.88
N GLY A 238 9.68 23.92 4.32
CA GLY A 238 8.41 23.95 5.05
C GLY A 238 7.16 23.99 4.17
N ASP A 239 7.29 23.93 2.84
CA ASP A 239 6.14 23.80 1.94
C ASP A 239 5.49 22.42 2.07
N THR A 240 4.15 22.36 2.07
CA THR A 240 3.42 21.08 2.07
C THR A 240 3.58 20.34 0.74
N ILE A 241 3.90 19.06 0.79
CA ILE A 241 4.02 18.17 -0.37
C ILE A 241 2.82 17.22 -0.35
N PRO A 242 2.09 17.06 -1.48
CA PRO A 242 1.06 16.03 -1.55
C PRO A 242 1.69 14.64 -1.54
N ASP A 243 1.03 13.70 -0.88
CA ASP A 243 1.46 12.30 -0.84
C ASP A 243 1.38 11.62 -2.22
N VAL A 244 1.64 10.30 -2.29
CA VAL A 244 1.57 9.54 -3.54
C VAL A 244 0.17 9.54 -4.17
N ASN A 245 -0.88 9.74 -3.36
CA ASN A 245 -2.27 9.84 -3.78
C ASN A 245 -2.69 11.26 -4.15
N GLY A 246 -1.80 12.25 -4.00
CA GLY A 246 -2.06 13.64 -4.32
C GLY A 246 -2.71 14.42 -3.18
N PHE A 247 -2.69 13.88 -1.96
CA PHE A 247 -3.37 14.43 -0.79
C PHE A 247 -2.40 15.30 0.02
N LYS A 248 -2.80 16.54 0.36
CA LYS A 248 -1.96 17.46 1.14
C LYS A 248 -2.13 17.29 2.65
N ILE A 249 -3.35 17.03 3.09
CA ILE A 249 -3.68 16.76 4.49
C ILE A 249 -4.45 15.45 4.50
N VAL A 250 -3.76 14.37 4.88
CA VAL A 250 -4.32 13.03 4.87
C VAL A 250 -4.99 12.78 6.21
N HIS A 251 -6.27 12.42 6.19
CA HIS A 251 -6.99 11.90 7.34
C HIS A 251 -7.15 10.39 7.22
N PHE A 252 -7.02 9.68 8.34
CA PHE A 252 -7.16 8.23 8.40
C PHE A 252 -8.35 7.84 9.27
N LEU A 253 -8.97 6.72 8.91
CA LEU A 253 -9.93 6.01 9.75
C LEU A 253 -9.50 4.55 9.87
N TYR A 254 -9.68 3.97 11.05
CA TYR A 254 -9.32 2.58 11.36
C TYR A 254 -10.54 1.77 11.81
N ASN A 255 -10.48 0.46 11.61
CA ASN A 255 -11.42 -0.48 12.23
C ASN A 255 -10.98 -0.82 13.66
N LYS A 256 -11.75 -1.67 14.35
CA LYS A 256 -11.44 -2.08 15.74
C LYS A 256 -10.11 -2.83 15.90
N ASP A 257 -9.61 -3.43 14.82
CA ASP A 257 -8.37 -4.22 14.79
C ASP A 257 -7.16 -3.36 14.36
N GLY A 258 -7.36 -2.05 14.20
CA GLY A 258 -6.33 -1.09 13.81
C GLY A 258 -5.97 -1.10 12.32
N LEU A 259 -6.79 -1.72 11.45
CA LEU A 259 -6.60 -1.71 9.99
C LEU A 259 -7.21 -0.43 9.39
N THR A 260 -6.48 0.26 8.51
CA THR A 260 -6.97 1.50 7.89
C THR A 260 -8.17 1.22 6.99
N LEU A 261 -9.35 1.74 7.31
CA LEU A 261 -10.54 1.66 6.47
C LEU A 261 -10.46 2.62 5.27
N HIS A 262 -9.96 3.83 5.49
CA HIS A 262 -9.75 4.78 4.39
C HIS A 262 -8.72 5.86 4.71
N ARG A 263 -8.24 6.48 3.64
CA ARG A 263 -7.46 7.71 3.62
C ARG A 263 -8.24 8.77 2.86
N GLN A 264 -8.28 9.97 3.39
CA GLN A 264 -9.11 11.04 2.84
C GLN A 264 -8.36 12.37 2.84
N ASN A 265 -8.43 13.09 1.72
CA ASN A 265 -7.90 14.44 1.62
C ASN A 265 -8.92 15.46 2.12
N LYS A 266 -8.53 16.24 3.12
CA LYS A 266 -9.36 17.34 3.63
C LYS A 266 -8.62 18.66 3.52
N ASN A 267 -9.36 19.76 3.45
CA ASN A 267 -8.77 21.09 3.56
C ASN A 267 -8.62 21.52 5.03
N GLY A 268 -8.09 22.72 5.28
CA GLY A 268 -7.92 23.26 6.64
C GLY A 268 -9.22 23.49 7.42
N LYS A 269 -10.39 23.41 6.77
CA LYS A 269 -11.72 23.47 7.40
C LYS A 269 -12.31 22.08 7.69
N GLY A 270 -11.61 21.01 7.32
CA GLY A 270 -12.10 19.63 7.44
C GLY A 270 -13.06 19.19 6.33
N GLU A 271 -13.22 19.98 5.26
CA GLU A 271 -14.05 19.61 4.11
C GLU A 271 -13.29 18.63 3.20
N ILE A 272 -14.00 17.61 2.70
CA ILE A 272 -13.44 16.62 1.77
C ILE A 272 -13.24 17.28 0.41
N ILE A 273 -12.03 17.20 -0.14
CA ILE A 273 -11.69 17.79 -1.44
C ILE A 273 -10.83 16.85 -2.27
N ASN A 274 -10.98 16.90 -3.59
CA ASN A 274 -10.09 16.14 -4.48
C ASN A 274 -8.63 16.55 -4.29
N GLY A 275 -7.76 15.55 -4.25
CA GLY A 275 -6.31 15.73 -4.34
C GLY A 275 -5.89 16.04 -5.77
N SER A 276 -4.58 16.20 -5.98
CA SER A 276 -4.02 16.52 -7.29
C SER A 276 -4.22 15.43 -8.35
N ASN A 277 -4.62 14.22 -7.95
CA ASN A 277 -4.92 13.10 -8.85
C ASN A 277 -6.43 13.01 -9.21
N GLY A 278 -7.28 13.91 -8.71
CA GLY A 278 -8.70 13.99 -9.09
C GLY A 278 -9.69 13.20 -8.23
N TYR A 279 -9.22 12.50 -7.20
CA TYR A 279 -10.06 11.83 -6.19
C TYR A 279 -9.76 12.36 -4.80
N ALA A 280 -10.69 12.18 -3.86
CA ALA A 280 -10.60 12.70 -2.49
C ALA A 280 -10.40 11.60 -1.45
N THR A 281 -10.85 10.37 -1.73
CA THR A 281 -10.81 9.27 -0.76
C THR A 281 -10.30 7.99 -1.41
N VAL A 282 -9.51 7.24 -0.65
CA VAL A 282 -9.14 5.85 -0.97
C VAL A 282 -9.66 4.97 0.15
N ILE A 283 -10.51 3.99 -0.19
CA ILE A 283 -11.06 3.04 0.78
C ILE A 283 -10.41 1.68 0.57
N PHE A 284 -10.27 0.96 1.67
CA PHE A 284 -9.52 -0.26 1.81
C PHE A 284 -10.38 -1.34 2.44
N GLN A 285 -10.27 -2.59 1.95
CA GLN A 285 -10.89 -3.74 2.58
C GLN A 285 -9.89 -4.85 2.86
N PHE A 286 -10.15 -5.54 3.97
CA PHE A 286 -9.34 -6.63 4.49
C PHE A 286 -10.25 -7.80 4.84
N ASP A 287 -9.71 -9.01 4.75
CA ASP A 287 -10.39 -10.18 5.27
C ASP A 287 -10.27 -10.27 6.81
N GLN A 288 -10.87 -11.31 7.37
CA GLN A 288 -10.84 -11.59 8.82
C GLN A 288 -9.44 -11.84 9.40
N ASN A 289 -8.44 -12.13 8.56
CA ASN A 289 -7.06 -12.32 8.96
C ASN A 289 -6.23 -11.03 8.78
N GLY A 290 -6.86 -9.95 8.33
CA GLY A 290 -6.19 -8.70 7.99
C GLY A 290 -5.47 -8.72 6.64
N MET A 291 -5.75 -9.71 5.78
CA MET A 291 -5.22 -9.74 4.42
C MET A 291 -5.93 -8.67 3.60
N PHE A 292 -5.16 -7.74 3.07
CA PHE A 292 -5.64 -6.72 2.17
C PHE A 292 -6.13 -7.32 0.84
N PHE A 293 -7.34 -6.96 0.39
CA PHE A 293 -7.89 -7.52 -0.85
C PHE A 293 -8.62 -6.55 -1.78
N GLU A 294 -8.81 -5.28 -1.40
CA GLU A 294 -9.53 -4.32 -2.25
C GLU A 294 -9.22 -2.87 -1.93
N GLU A 295 -9.02 -2.09 -3.00
CA GLU A 295 -8.83 -0.64 -2.96
C GLU A 295 -9.79 0.04 -3.94
N GLN A 296 -10.40 1.14 -3.53
CA GLN A 296 -11.32 1.93 -4.35
C GLN A 296 -11.06 3.43 -4.20
N PHE A 297 -11.24 4.16 -5.31
CA PHE A 297 -11.02 5.60 -5.40
C PHE A 297 -12.36 6.32 -5.50
N LEU A 298 -12.60 7.29 -4.60
CA LEU A 298 -13.81 8.11 -4.61
C LEU A 298 -13.48 9.60 -4.78
N ASP A 299 -14.30 10.30 -5.54
CA ASP A 299 -14.28 11.76 -5.64
C ASP A 299 -14.77 12.43 -4.34
N GLU A 300 -14.81 13.76 -4.33
CA GLU A 300 -15.28 14.57 -3.20
C GLU A 300 -16.79 14.40 -2.91
N ASN A 301 -17.55 13.86 -3.86
CA ASN A 301 -18.97 13.57 -3.75
C ASN A 301 -19.25 12.10 -3.38
N ASN A 302 -18.21 11.35 -2.97
CA ASN A 302 -18.25 9.92 -2.67
C ASN A 302 -18.69 9.03 -3.86
N LYS A 303 -18.41 9.44 -5.09
CA LYS A 303 -18.64 8.63 -6.29
C LYS A 303 -17.35 7.96 -6.74
N LEU A 304 -17.46 6.75 -7.28
CA LEU A 304 -16.32 6.03 -7.85
C LEU A 304 -15.64 6.88 -8.93
N PHE A 305 -14.33 7.08 -8.75
CA PHE A 305 -13.51 7.90 -9.62
C PHE A 305 -12.57 7.02 -10.44
N LEU A 306 -12.62 7.14 -11.76
CA LEU A 306 -11.71 6.42 -12.65
C LEU A 306 -10.31 7.06 -12.57
N HIS A 307 -9.37 6.37 -11.94
CA HIS A 307 -8.03 6.89 -11.72
C HIS A 307 -7.33 7.17 -13.06
N PRO A 308 -6.87 8.41 -13.33
CA PRO A 308 -6.41 8.82 -14.66
C PRO A 308 -5.19 8.04 -15.15
N ARG A 309 -4.38 7.51 -14.23
CA ARG A 309 -3.19 6.71 -14.57
C ARG A 309 -3.40 5.22 -14.63
N PHE A 310 -4.43 4.71 -13.96
CA PHE A 310 -4.61 3.27 -13.80
C PHE A 310 -5.78 2.75 -14.61
N ASP A 311 -6.65 3.64 -15.08
CA ASP A 311 -7.87 3.29 -15.83
C ASP A 311 -8.73 2.28 -15.06
N LEU A 312 -8.92 2.55 -13.76
CA LEU A 312 -9.76 1.77 -12.85
C LEU A 312 -10.27 2.67 -11.72
N ALA A 313 -11.46 2.39 -11.21
CA ALA A 313 -12.00 3.04 -10.02
C ALA A 313 -11.91 2.15 -8.77
N LYS A 314 -11.76 0.85 -8.98
CA LYS A 314 -11.59 -0.14 -7.92
C LYS A 314 -10.76 -1.32 -8.43
N ILE A 315 -9.93 -1.86 -7.55
CA ILE A 315 -9.08 -3.02 -7.78
C ILE A 315 -9.28 -4.01 -6.64
N ASN A 316 -9.28 -5.30 -7.00
CA ASN A 316 -9.63 -6.36 -6.07
C ASN A 316 -8.72 -7.59 -6.29
N TRP A 317 -8.02 -8.01 -5.25
CA TRP A 317 -7.07 -9.12 -5.28
C TRP A 317 -7.73 -10.39 -4.73
N ARG A 318 -7.52 -11.52 -5.39
CA ARG A 318 -8.16 -12.81 -5.05
C ARG A 318 -7.19 -13.96 -5.22
N GLU A 319 -7.62 -15.11 -4.69
CA GLU A 319 -6.89 -16.38 -4.81
C GLU A 319 -5.47 -16.26 -4.26
N PHE A 320 -5.37 -15.83 -3.00
CA PHE A 320 -4.09 -15.72 -2.31
C PHE A 320 -3.50 -17.10 -2.04
N ASN A 321 -2.23 -17.28 -2.37
CA ASN A 321 -1.48 -18.47 -1.94
C ASN A 321 -1.12 -18.37 -0.44
N LYS A 322 -0.49 -19.42 0.12
CA LYS A 322 -0.09 -19.44 1.54
C LYS A 322 0.89 -18.34 1.96
N TYR A 323 1.52 -17.67 0.99
CA TYR A 323 2.44 -16.55 1.20
C TYR A 323 1.77 -15.18 1.02
N GLY A 324 0.43 -15.14 0.96
CA GLY A 324 -0.33 -13.91 0.80
C GLY A 324 -0.15 -13.26 -0.57
N LYS A 325 0.28 -14.01 -1.59
CA LYS A 325 0.40 -13.50 -2.96
C LYS A 325 -0.84 -13.86 -3.78
N PRO A 326 -1.55 -12.88 -4.37
CA PRO A 326 -2.77 -13.13 -5.14
C PRO A 326 -2.45 -13.67 -6.53
N SER A 327 -3.15 -14.72 -6.97
CA SER A 327 -3.08 -15.20 -8.37
C SER A 327 -4.07 -14.51 -9.31
N ARG A 328 -5.02 -13.71 -8.79
CA ARG A 328 -5.94 -12.91 -9.61
C ARG A 328 -6.11 -11.47 -9.12
N ILE A 329 -6.28 -10.57 -10.08
CA ILE A 329 -6.62 -9.16 -9.85
C ILE A 329 -7.80 -8.80 -10.73
N TYR A 330 -8.87 -8.23 -10.16
CA TYR A 330 -10.01 -7.70 -10.88
C TYR A 330 -9.97 -6.16 -10.91
N TYR A 331 -10.29 -5.59 -12.05
CA TYR A 331 -10.32 -4.15 -12.29
C TYR A 331 -11.76 -3.73 -12.57
N MET A 332 -12.21 -2.66 -11.91
CA MET A 332 -13.57 -2.15 -12.05
C MET A 332 -13.57 -0.71 -12.56
N ASN A 333 -14.61 -0.38 -13.33
CA ASN A 333 -14.84 0.97 -13.86
C ASN A 333 -15.56 1.88 -12.84
N SER A 334 -15.84 3.13 -13.23
CA SER A 334 -16.49 4.14 -12.38
C SER A 334 -17.96 3.86 -12.04
N ILE A 335 -18.57 2.80 -12.58
CA ILE A 335 -19.90 2.33 -12.19
C ILE A 335 -19.86 1.04 -11.35
N GLY A 336 -18.65 0.56 -10.98
CA GLY A 336 -18.45 -0.60 -10.11
C GLY A 336 -18.58 -1.95 -10.83
N TYR A 337 -18.60 -1.96 -12.16
CA TYR A 337 -18.63 -3.18 -12.98
C TYR A 337 -17.22 -3.55 -13.45
N PRO A 338 -16.96 -4.83 -13.81
CA PRO A 338 -15.70 -5.22 -14.43
C PRO A 338 -15.35 -4.30 -15.61
N HIS A 339 -14.09 -3.87 -15.66
CA HIS A 339 -13.61 -2.97 -16.70
C HIS A 339 -13.75 -3.63 -18.08
N GLU A 340 -14.29 -2.92 -19.07
CA GLU A 340 -14.72 -3.52 -20.34
C GLU A 340 -13.56 -4.16 -21.10
N ASN A 341 -12.44 -3.44 -21.18
CA ASN A 341 -11.27 -3.86 -21.97
C ASN A 341 -10.24 -4.65 -21.16
N ARG A 342 -10.34 -4.68 -19.83
CA ARG A 342 -9.34 -5.32 -18.94
C ARG A 342 -9.99 -5.64 -17.61
N ALA A 343 -10.86 -6.64 -17.59
CA ALA A 343 -11.66 -6.96 -16.42
C ALA A 343 -10.82 -7.63 -15.32
N PHE A 344 -9.86 -8.47 -15.68
CA PHE A 344 -8.97 -9.10 -14.70
C PHE A 344 -7.61 -9.49 -15.27
N GLY A 345 -6.67 -9.80 -14.37
CA GLY A 345 -5.36 -10.34 -14.70
C GLY A 345 -5.07 -11.60 -13.88
N ILE A 346 -4.43 -12.58 -14.49
CA ILE A 346 -3.93 -13.79 -13.82
C ILE A 346 -2.42 -13.65 -13.63
N ILE A 347 -1.94 -13.86 -12.41
CA ILE A 347 -0.53 -13.73 -12.04
C ILE A 347 0.08 -15.12 -11.84
N LYS A 348 1.24 -15.32 -12.43
CA LYS A 348 2.12 -16.46 -12.12
C LYS A 348 3.31 -15.99 -11.30
N TYR A 349 3.74 -16.80 -10.35
CA TYR A 349 4.90 -16.53 -9.50
C TYR A 349 5.94 -17.63 -9.69
N ARG A 350 7.21 -17.24 -9.63
CA ARG A 350 8.33 -18.18 -9.52
C ARG A 350 8.35 -18.79 -8.12
N LEU A 351 9.14 -19.85 -7.94
CA LEU A 351 9.29 -20.53 -6.66
C LEU A 351 9.72 -19.59 -5.52
N ASN A 352 10.51 -18.56 -5.82
CA ASN A 352 10.95 -17.57 -4.84
C ASN A 352 9.92 -16.47 -4.51
N MET A 353 8.70 -16.60 -5.02
CA MET A 353 7.60 -15.64 -4.91
C MET A 353 7.84 -14.28 -5.60
N THR A 354 8.84 -14.17 -6.49
CA THR A 354 8.84 -13.09 -7.47
C THR A 354 7.75 -13.31 -8.50
N ARG A 355 7.19 -12.22 -9.02
CA ARG A 355 6.22 -12.28 -10.12
C ARG A 355 6.92 -12.79 -11.37
N GLU A 356 6.39 -13.84 -11.98
CA GLU A 356 6.87 -14.36 -13.26
C GLU A 356 6.21 -13.61 -14.41
N SER A 357 4.87 -13.58 -14.41
CA SER A 357 4.09 -12.92 -15.45
C SER A 357 2.71 -12.48 -14.95
N ILE A 358 2.07 -11.62 -15.74
CA ILE A 358 0.64 -11.31 -15.64
C ILE A 358 0.03 -11.36 -17.04
N THR A 359 -1.12 -12.00 -17.19
CA THR A 359 -1.91 -12.07 -18.43
C THR A 359 -3.27 -11.43 -18.20
N TYR A 360 -3.74 -10.61 -19.13
CA TYR A 360 -4.99 -9.85 -19.00
C TYR A 360 -6.14 -10.51 -19.76
N TYR A 361 -7.33 -10.37 -19.18
CA TYR A 361 -8.58 -10.92 -19.70
C TYR A 361 -9.70 -9.88 -19.62
N ASP A 362 -10.61 -9.94 -20.58
CA ASP A 362 -11.80 -9.10 -20.62
C ASP A 362 -12.92 -9.62 -19.71
N ARG A 363 -14.08 -8.98 -19.75
CA ARG A 363 -15.23 -9.35 -18.91
C ARG A 363 -15.88 -10.69 -19.29
N TYR A 364 -15.54 -11.23 -20.46
CA TYR A 364 -16.03 -12.52 -20.95
C TYR A 364 -15.04 -13.66 -20.66
N GLY A 365 -13.84 -13.34 -20.15
CA GLY A 365 -12.78 -14.29 -19.87
C GLY A 365 -11.90 -14.58 -21.09
N GLU A 366 -12.03 -13.80 -22.15
CA GLU A 366 -11.14 -13.87 -23.31
C GLU A 366 -9.87 -13.07 -23.06
N ARG A 367 -8.73 -13.52 -23.59
CA ARG A 367 -7.49 -12.77 -23.45
C ARG A 367 -7.64 -11.42 -24.16
N THR A 368 -7.14 -10.35 -23.53
CA THR A 368 -7.29 -8.99 -24.05
C THR A 368 -6.01 -8.18 -23.78
N VAL A 369 -5.98 -6.94 -24.26
CA VAL A 369 -4.91 -5.97 -24.03
C VAL A 369 -5.33 -4.87 -23.05
N ASP A 370 -4.38 -4.33 -22.30
CA ASP A 370 -4.60 -3.08 -21.57
C ASP A 370 -4.64 -1.86 -22.51
N GLY A 371 -4.83 -0.66 -21.94
CA GLY A 371 -4.82 0.59 -22.71
C GLY A 371 -3.51 0.90 -23.45
N ASN A 372 -2.43 0.14 -23.20
CA ASN A 372 -1.15 0.25 -23.89
C ASN A 372 -0.95 -0.84 -24.97
N GLY A 373 -1.96 -1.68 -25.24
CA GLY A 373 -1.83 -2.79 -26.17
C GLY A 373 -1.12 -4.02 -25.60
N VAL A 374 -0.93 -4.09 -24.27
CA VAL A 374 -0.23 -5.19 -23.61
C VAL A 374 -1.22 -6.24 -23.14
N ALA A 375 -1.14 -7.46 -23.65
CA ALA A 375 -1.92 -8.61 -23.20
C ALA A 375 -1.22 -9.44 -22.12
N MET A 376 0.11 -9.41 -22.10
CA MET A 376 0.92 -10.12 -21.12
C MET A 376 2.21 -9.36 -20.82
N SER A 377 2.64 -9.35 -19.57
CA SER A 377 3.97 -8.88 -19.17
C SER A 377 4.74 -10.00 -18.47
N VAL A 378 5.99 -10.23 -18.87
CA VAL A 378 6.95 -11.13 -18.20
C VAL A 378 7.98 -10.30 -17.47
N TYR A 379 8.16 -10.54 -16.18
CA TYR A 379 9.01 -9.72 -15.31
C TYR A 379 10.41 -10.32 -15.20
N ASN A 380 11.43 -9.49 -15.40
CA ASN A 380 12.83 -9.91 -15.43
C ASN A 380 13.55 -9.45 -14.16
N TYR A 381 14.33 -10.35 -13.56
CA TYR A 381 15.14 -10.07 -12.37
C TYR A 381 16.55 -10.61 -12.59
N ASN A 382 17.57 -9.97 -12.02
CA ASN A 382 18.91 -10.55 -11.98
C ASN A 382 19.01 -11.60 -10.85
N SER A 383 20.18 -12.23 -10.73
CA SER A 383 20.47 -13.25 -9.71
C SER A 383 20.48 -12.74 -8.27
N GLU A 384 20.54 -11.41 -8.06
CA GLU A 384 20.49 -10.74 -6.75
C GLU A 384 19.08 -10.26 -6.39
N GLY A 385 18.12 -10.43 -7.30
CA GLY A 385 16.75 -9.97 -7.15
C GLY A 385 16.45 -8.55 -7.57
N LYS A 386 17.40 -7.86 -8.21
CA LYS A 386 17.14 -6.57 -8.85
C LYS A 386 16.13 -6.77 -9.96
N TYR A 387 15.03 -6.00 -9.92
CA TYR A 387 14.12 -5.89 -11.06
C TYR A 387 14.83 -5.22 -12.24
N LEU A 388 14.89 -5.90 -13.37
CA LEU A 388 15.53 -5.43 -14.61
C LEU A 388 14.52 -4.80 -15.58
N GLY A 389 13.23 -4.84 -15.25
CA GLY A 389 12.13 -4.43 -16.14
C GLY A 389 11.22 -5.60 -16.51
N LYS A 390 10.34 -5.36 -17.47
CA LYS A 390 9.40 -6.35 -18.00
C LYS A 390 9.48 -6.39 -19.53
N THR A 391 9.16 -7.54 -20.09
CA THR A 391 8.92 -7.72 -21.52
C THR A 391 7.40 -7.79 -21.72
N ASN A 392 6.87 -6.88 -22.53
CA ASN A 392 5.45 -6.83 -22.84
C ASN A 392 5.15 -7.56 -24.15
N PHE A 393 3.97 -8.18 -24.21
CA PHE A 393 3.50 -8.92 -25.37
C PHE A 393 2.06 -8.52 -25.70
N ASP A 394 1.74 -8.41 -26.99
CA ASP A 394 0.38 -8.22 -27.48
C ASP A 394 -0.46 -9.51 -27.40
N ILE A 395 -1.65 -9.49 -28.02
CA ILE A 395 -2.58 -10.62 -28.04
C ILE A 395 -2.06 -11.82 -28.85
N GLU A 396 -1.23 -11.58 -29.86
CA GLU A 396 -0.60 -12.57 -30.75
C GLU A 396 0.72 -13.12 -30.19
N ASN A 397 1.18 -12.58 -29.05
CA ASN A 397 2.48 -12.83 -28.42
C ASN A 397 3.68 -12.21 -29.13
N ASN A 398 3.47 -11.17 -29.94
CA ASN A 398 4.58 -10.35 -30.42
C ASN A 398 5.03 -9.41 -29.29
N LYS A 399 6.33 -9.16 -29.20
CA LYS A 399 6.89 -8.23 -28.23
C LYS A 399 6.46 -6.80 -28.59
N VAL A 400 5.99 -6.04 -27.60
CA VAL A 400 5.63 -4.61 -27.75
C VAL A 400 6.54 -3.70 -26.92
N GLU A 401 6.76 -2.49 -27.41
CA GLU A 401 7.67 -1.48 -26.84
C GLU A 401 7.05 -0.52 -25.80
#